data_AF-A0A517TDY9-F1
#
_entry.id   AF-A0A517TDY9-F1
#
_cell.length_a   1.000
_cell.length_b   1.000
_cell.length_c   1.000
_cell.angle_alpha   90.00
_cell.angle_beta   90.00
_cell.angle_gamma   90.00
#
_symmetry.space_group_name_H-M   'P 1'
#
loop_
_entity.id
_entity.type
_entity.pdbx_description
1 polymer ?
#
loop_
_entity_poly.entity_id
_entity_poly.type
_entity_poly.pdbx_seq_one_letter_code
_entity_poly.pdbx_strand_id
1 'polypeptide(L)'
;MAITYEQLDQFHQFASDQLKRTSNKISWPELFELWRLENPSVDEQTEIYAALDESWEDIQQGRHRPADDVISDLRNKLVTDR
;
A
#
# COMPACT_ATOMS: atom_id res chain seq x y z
N MET A 1 -3.43 19.44 5.93
CA MET A 1 -2.19 18.75 6.31
C MET A 1 -1.03 19.66 5.94
N ALA A 2 -0.15 20.00 6.89
CA ALA A 2 1.03 20.82 6.60
C ALA A 2 2.16 19.89 6.14
N ILE A 3 2.84 20.24 5.06
CA ILE A 3 4.03 19.52 4.59
C ILE A 3 5.28 20.11 5.26
N THR A 4 6.21 19.25 5.65
CA THR A 4 7.52 19.67 6.17
C THR A 4 8.53 19.79 5.04
N TYR A 5 9.58 20.58 5.26
CA TYR A 5 10.69 20.68 4.31
C TYR A 5 11.38 19.32 4.10
N GLU A 6 11.48 18.53 5.17
CA GLU A 6 12.05 17.18 5.12
C GLU A 6 11.25 16.25 4.19
N GLN A 7 9.92 16.25 4.27
CA GLN A 7 9.07 15.46 3.38
C GLN A 7 9.22 15.87 1.91
N LEU A 8 9.44 17.17 1.65
CA LEU A 8 9.66 17.67 0.30
C LEU A 8 11.04 17.24 -0.23
N ASP A 9 12.07 17.27 0.61
CA ASP A 9 13.41 16.80 0.24
C ASP A 9 13.42 15.28 -0.02
N GLN A 10 12.75 14.50 0.83
CA GLN A 10 12.60 13.05 0.66
C GLN A 10 11.91 12.71 -0.67
N PHE A 11 10.81 13.40 -1.01
CA PHE A 11 10.13 13.23 -2.30
C PHE A 11 11.04 13.61 -3.46
N HIS A 12 11.79 14.71 -3.35
CA HIS A 12 12.72 15.15 -4.40
C HIS A 12 13.86 14.14 -4.64
N GLN A 13 14.41 13.56 -3.57
CA GLN A 13 15.44 12.52 -3.66
C GLN A 13 14.87 11.27 -4.36
N PHE A 14 13.68 10.82 -3.97
CA PHE A 14 13.01 9.70 -4.62
C PHE A 14 12.69 9.95 -6.09
N ALA A 15 12.14 11.13 -6.40
CA ALA A 15 11.85 11.56 -7.75
C ALA A 15 13.09 11.45 -8.65
N SER A 16 14.20 11.97 -8.13
CA SER A 16 15.50 11.98 -8.82
C SER A 16 16.02 10.56 -9.06
N ASP A 17 15.89 9.68 -8.07
CA ASP A 17 16.35 8.30 -8.19
C ASP A 17 15.46 7.46 -9.11
N GLN A 18 14.14 7.69 -9.09
CA GLN A 18 13.26 7.00 -10.04
C GLN A 18 13.46 7.45 -11.47
N LEU A 19 13.73 8.73 -11.72
CA LEU A 19 14.07 9.22 -13.06
C LEU A 19 15.42 8.67 -13.57
N LYS A 20 16.36 8.33 -12.68
CA LYS A 20 17.61 7.65 -13.07
C LYS A 20 17.40 6.17 -13.39
N ARG A 21 16.54 5.48 -12.62
CA ARG A 21 16.26 4.05 -12.78
C ARG A 21 15.37 3.76 -13.99
N THR A 22 14.40 4.65 -14.20
CA THR A 22 13.41 4.50 -15.27
C THR A 22 13.90 5.30 -16.47
N SER A 23 14.37 4.61 -17.52
CA SER A 23 14.77 5.24 -18.78
C SER A 23 13.59 5.87 -19.56
N ASN A 24 12.40 5.89 -18.96
CA ASN A 24 11.14 6.33 -19.55
C ASN A 24 10.57 7.54 -18.82
N LYS A 25 9.75 8.32 -19.55
CA LYS A 25 9.00 9.45 -19.01
C LYS A 25 7.92 8.93 -18.06
N ILE A 26 8.09 9.14 -16.76
CA ILE A 26 7.03 8.98 -15.76
C ILE A 26 6.34 10.33 -15.56
N SER A 27 5.02 10.32 -15.41
CA SER A 27 4.26 11.53 -15.11
C SER A 27 4.35 11.90 -13.63
N TRP A 28 4.14 13.18 -13.31
CA TRP A 28 4.11 13.65 -11.92
C TRP A 28 3.09 12.91 -11.03
N PRO A 29 1.85 12.64 -11.47
CA PRO A 29 0.89 11.88 -10.68
C PRO A 29 1.37 10.45 -10.40
N GLU A 30 1.91 9.75 -11.41
CA GLU A 30 2.42 8.39 -11.24
C GLU A 30 3.59 8.34 -10.26
N LEU A 31 4.50 9.31 -10.34
CA LEU A 31 5.62 9.43 -9.43
C LEU A 31 5.16 9.66 -7.98
N PHE A 32 4.15 10.50 -7.80
CA PHE A 32 3.58 10.77 -6.48
C PHE A 32 2.87 9.54 -5.89
N GLU A 33 2.14 8.79 -6.69
CA GLU A 33 1.51 7.53 -6.25
C GLU A 33 2.56 6.48 -5.88
N LEU A 34 3.63 6.33 -6.68
CA LEU A 34 4.75 5.45 -6.32
C LEU A 34 5.41 5.87 -5.01
N TRP A 35 5.61 7.17 -4.81
CA TRP A 35 6.18 7.67 -3.55
C TRP A 35 5.30 7.31 -2.35
N ARG A 36 3.98 7.49 -2.46
CA ARG A 36 3.02 7.13 -1.41
C ARG A 36 3.02 5.64 -1.10
N LEU A 37 3.17 4.78 -2.11
CA LEU A 37 3.28 3.34 -1.90
C LEU A 37 4.54 2.95 -1.12
N GLU A 38 5.68 3.60 -1.40
CA GLU A 38 6.94 3.34 -0.68
C GLU A 38 7.01 4.06 0.67
N ASN A 39 6.24 5.14 0.86
CA ASN A 39 6.25 5.97 2.05
C ASN A 39 4.80 6.14 2.57
N PRO A 40 4.19 5.05 3.05
CA PRO A 40 2.89 5.11 3.68
C PRO A 40 2.95 6.08 4.87
N SER A 41 1.87 6.81 5.10
CA SER A 41 1.74 7.66 6.29
C SER A 41 1.79 6.81 7.57
N VAL A 42 2.03 7.44 8.73
CA VAL A 42 2.07 6.73 10.02
C VAL A 42 0.76 5.99 10.31
N ASP A 43 -0.36 6.59 9.94
CA ASP A 43 -1.69 5.98 10.10
C ASP A 43 -1.83 4.75 9.18
N GLU A 44 -1.49 4.88 7.89
CA GLU A 44 -1.48 3.75 6.94
C GLU A 44 -0.50 2.65 7.36
N GLN A 45 0.68 3.00 7.89
CA GLN A 45 1.64 2.03 8.44
C GLN A 45 1.05 1.26 9.61
N THR A 46 0.36 1.95 10.52
CA THR A 46 -0.26 1.33 11.71
C THR A 46 -1.34 0.34 11.29
N GLU A 47 -2.18 0.70 10.32
CA GLU A 47 -3.20 -0.21 9.77
C GLU A 47 -2.56 -1.43 9.07
N ILE A 48 -1.50 -1.22 8.29
CA ILE A 48 -0.76 -2.30 7.63
C ILE A 48 -0.17 -3.26 8.67
N TYR A 49 0.49 -2.75 9.71
CA TYR A 49 1.08 -3.60 10.76
C TYR A 49 0.01 -4.34 11.56
N ALA A 50 -1.11 -3.70 11.89
CA ALA A 50 -2.22 -4.37 12.57
C ALA A 50 -2.78 -5.54 11.73
N ALA A 51 -2.96 -5.34 10.42
CA ALA A 51 -3.43 -6.39 9.52
C ALA A 51 -2.42 -7.54 9.38
N LEU A 52 -1.11 -7.23 9.37
CA LEU A 52 -0.05 -8.24 9.34
C LEU A 52 0.01 -9.05 10.65
N ASP A 53 -0.13 -8.40 11.79
CA ASP A 53 -0.15 -9.05 13.11
C ASP A 53 -1.37 -9.97 13.24
N GLU A 54 -2.55 -9.50 12.83
CA GLU A 54 -3.77 -10.34 12.78
C GLU A 54 -3.57 -11.56 11.87
N SER A 55 -3.02 -11.34 10.67
CA SER A 55 -2.73 -12.42 9.72
C SER A 55 -1.72 -13.43 10.29
N TRP A 56 -0.71 -12.95 11.01
CA TRP A 56 0.28 -13.81 11.64
C TRP A 56 -0.33 -14.63 12.78
N GLU A 57 -1.17 -14.02 13.60
CA GLU A 57 -1.88 -14.73 14.68
C GLU A 57 -2.82 -15.80 14.12
N ASP A 58 -3.54 -15.50 13.04
CA ASP A 58 -4.38 -16.47 12.34
C ASP A 58 -3.59 -17.63 11.77
N ILE A 59 -2.39 -17.36 11.23
CA ILE A 59 -1.47 -18.41 10.81
C ILE A 59 -1.03 -19.28 12.00
N GLN A 60 -0.63 -18.67 13.11
CA GLN A 60 -0.16 -19.41 14.29
C GLN A 60 -1.28 -20.26 14.92
N GLN A 61 -2.53 -19.81 14.84
CA GLN A 61 -3.68 -20.53 15.38
C GLN A 61 -4.28 -21.54 14.39
N GLY A 62 -3.67 -21.75 13.22
CA GLY A 62 -4.17 -22.66 12.19
C GLY A 62 -5.47 -22.18 11.54
N ARG A 63 -5.85 -20.92 11.75
CA ARG A 63 -7.01 -20.27 11.14
C ARG A 63 -6.65 -19.82 9.73
N HIS A 64 -6.50 -20.78 8.85
CA HIS A 64 -6.30 -20.52 7.43
C HIS A 64 -7.61 -20.74 6.70
N ARG A 65 -7.94 -19.84 5.79
CA ARG A 65 -9.05 -20.04 4.85
C ARG A 65 -8.48 -20.23 3.46
N PRO A 66 -8.94 -21.23 2.69
CA PRO A 66 -8.57 -21.35 1.28
C PRO A 66 -8.84 -20.03 0.56
N ALA A 67 -7.90 -19.59 -0.27
CA ALA A 67 -8.04 -18.34 -1.02
C ALA A 67 -9.32 -18.33 -1.87
N ASP A 68 -9.69 -19.49 -2.42
CA ASP A 68 -10.91 -19.67 -3.23
C ASP A 68 -12.21 -19.40 -2.44
N ASP A 69 -12.24 -19.71 -1.14
CA ASP A 69 -13.39 -19.44 -0.27
C ASP A 69 -13.53 -17.94 -0.01
N VAL A 70 -12.41 -17.25 0.22
CA VAL A 70 -12.37 -15.79 0.40
C VAL A 70 -12.78 -15.07 -0.88
N ILE A 71 -12.29 -15.52 -2.04
CA ILE A 71 -12.63 -14.95 -3.35
C ILE A 71 -14.13 -15.15 -3.65
N SER A 72 -14.68 -16.32 -3.31
CA SER A 72 -16.11 -16.61 -3.50
C SER A 72 -16.98 -15.74 -2.61
N ASP A 73 -16.62 -15.56 -1.33
CA ASP A 73 -17.32 -14.69 -0.39
C ASP A 73 -17.29 -13.21 -0.83
N LEU A 74 -16.14 -12.72 -1.31
CA LEU A 74 -15.99 -11.36 -1.82
C LEU A 74 -16.83 -11.12 -3.08
N ARG A 75 -16.85 -12.08 -4.00
CA ARG A 75 -17.69 -12.02 -5.21
C ARG A 75 -19.17 -11.94 -4.83
N ASN A 76 -19.61 -12.74 -3.85
CA ASN A 76 -20.99 -12.75 -3.39
C ASN A 76 -21.38 -11.42 -2.72
N LYS A 77 -20.49 -10.83 -1.90
CA LYS A 77 -20.72 -9.51 -1.30
C LYS A 77 -20.87 -8.40 -2.34
N LEU A 78 -20.01 -8.37 -3.37
CA LEU A 78 -20.06 -7.37 -4.44
C LEU A 78 -21.29 -7.52 -5.36
N VAL A 79 -21.86 -8.72 -5.45
CA VAL A 79 -23.10 -8.98 -6.21
C VAL A 79 -24.35 -8.60 -5.40
N THR A 80 -24.28 -8.60 -4.07
CA THR A 80 -25.43 -8.34 -3.19
C THR A 80 -25.62 -6.83 -2.90
N ASP A 81 -24.59 -6.02 -3.12
CA ASP A 81 -24.60 -4.56 -2.86
C ASP A 81 -24.90 -3.72 -4.12
N ARG A 82 -25.74 -4.25 -5.03
CA ARG A 82 -26.13 -3.62 -6.30
C ARG A 82 -27.65 -3.69 -6.50
#